data_AF-A0A820NJE7-F1
#
_entry.id   AF-A0A820NJE7-F1
#
_cell.length_a   1.000
_cell.length_b   1.000
_cell.length_c   1.000
_cell.angle_alpha   90.00
_cell.angle_beta   90.00
_cell.angle_gamma   90.00
#
_symmetry.space_group_name_H-M   'P 1'
#
loop_
_entity.id
_entity.type
_entity.pdbx_description
1 polymer ?
#
loop_
_entity_poly.entity_id
_entity_poly.type
_entity_poly.pdbx_seq_one_letter_code
_entity_poly.pdbx_strand_id
1 'polypeptide(L)'
;KSEILTGENLYDAGSIHGLQEAEKGVKFQKFPPVLCLHLLRFEYDYNLSQHRKINDSYSFDYHLDLSEFLENPDCSLCSYKLLSILVHSGDNSSGHYVSFINPALDGQ
;
A
#
# COMPACT_ATOMS: atom_id res chain seq x y z
N LYS A 1 10.25 2.40 -5.84
CA LYS A 1 10.74 3.80 -5.91
C LYS A 1 11.44 4.13 -4.60
N SER A 2 12.58 4.79 -4.66
CA SER A 2 13.35 5.24 -3.50
C SER A 2 12.95 6.66 -3.10
N GLU A 3 13.15 6.96 -1.82
CA GLU A 3 13.07 8.31 -1.24
C GLU A 3 14.48 8.87 -1.04
N ILE A 4 14.63 10.18 -1.29
CA ILE A 4 15.90 10.88 -1.04
C ILE A 4 15.79 11.57 0.31
N LEU A 5 16.71 11.26 1.21
CA LEU A 5 16.84 11.80 2.55
C LEU A 5 17.78 13.01 2.52
N THR A 6 17.21 14.22 2.47
CA THR A 6 17.93 15.50 2.39
C THR A 6 17.31 16.55 3.32
N GLY A 7 18.00 17.69 3.49
CA GLY A 7 17.48 18.84 4.25
C GLY A 7 17.31 18.55 5.73
N GLU A 8 16.10 18.66 6.26
CA GLU A 8 15.80 18.33 7.66
C GLU A 8 15.65 16.81 7.91
N ASN A 9 15.58 16.00 6.84
CA ASN A 9 15.37 14.55 6.89
C ASN A 9 16.66 13.75 6.60
N LEU A 10 17.81 14.23 7.03
CA LEU A 10 19.10 13.54 6.81
C LEU A 10 19.18 12.21 7.57
N TYR A 11 19.89 11.25 7.00
CA TYR A 11 20.16 9.96 7.63
C TYR A 11 21.30 10.07 8.63
N ASP A 12 21.09 9.60 9.86
CA ASP A 12 22.17 9.48 10.85
C ASP A 12 23.02 8.23 10.56
N ALA A 13 24.20 8.45 9.99
CA ALA A 13 25.19 7.42 9.68
C ALA A 13 26.11 7.07 10.87
N GLY A 14 25.70 7.40 12.10
CA GLY A 14 26.39 7.07 13.33
C GLY A 14 27.55 8.02 13.66
N SER A 15 28.30 7.71 14.71
CA SER A 15 29.25 8.65 15.33
C SER A 15 30.42 9.11 14.44
N ILE A 16 30.80 8.31 13.43
CA ILE A 16 31.93 8.63 12.55
C ILE A 16 31.52 9.61 11.45
N HIS A 17 30.29 9.48 10.95
CA HIS A 17 29.84 10.19 9.74
C HIS A 17 28.70 11.18 10.01
N GLY A 18 27.96 11.06 11.10
CA GLY A 18 26.88 11.96 11.48
C GLY A 18 25.73 12.00 10.46
N LEU A 19 25.05 13.14 10.36
CA LEU A 19 23.94 13.34 9.42
C LEU A 19 24.43 13.43 7.97
N GLN A 20 23.88 12.59 7.11
CA GLN A 20 24.26 12.44 5.70
C GLN A 20 23.04 12.44 4.79
N GLU A 21 23.23 12.91 3.56
CA GLU A 21 22.26 12.67 2.50
C GLU A 21 22.28 11.18 2.12
N ALA A 22 21.11 10.60 1.90
CA ALA A 22 21.00 9.18 1.58
C ALA A 22 19.82 8.88 0.65
N GLU A 23 19.87 7.72 0.02
CA GLU A 23 18.75 7.14 -0.72
C GLU A 23 18.21 5.96 0.08
N LYS A 24 16.91 6.00 0.41
CA LYS A 24 16.24 4.92 1.14
C LYS A 24 15.21 4.27 0.24
N GLY A 25 15.26 2.94 0.18
CA GLY A 25 14.35 2.13 -0.61
C GLY A 25 13.71 1.04 0.23
N VAL A 26 12.57 0.54 -0.25
CA VAL A 26 11.90 -0.64 0.31
C VAL A 26 11.70 -1.65 -0.82
N LYS A 27 12.01 -2.91 -0.55
CA LYS A 27 11.79 -4.04 -1.46
C LYS A 27 11.12 -5.19 -0.73
N PHE A 28 10.34 -5.99 -1.46
CA PHE A 28 9.76 -7.21 -0.92
C PHE A 28 10.71 -8.38 -1.12
N GLN A 29 10.88 -9.20 -0.08
CA GLN A 29 11.66 -10.44 -0.17
C GLN A 29 10.77 -11.63 -0.53
N LYS A 30 9.55 -11.68 0.02
CA LYS A 30 8.55 -12.73 -0.19
C LYS A 30 7.15 -12.16 0.00
N PHE A 31 6.16 -12.76 -0.65
CA PHE A 31 4.76 -12.47 -0.42
C PHE A 31 4.03 -13.64 0.28
N PRO A 32 3.02 -13.35 1.13
CA PRO A 32 2.26 -14.37 1.85
C PRO A 32 1.20 -15.04 0.96
N PRO A 33 0.77 -16.28 1.23
CA PRO A 33 -0.29 -16.93 0.44
C PRO A 33 -1.62 -16.16 0.39
N VAL A 34 -1.92 -15.38 1.43
CA VAL A 34 -3.06 -14.46 1.49
C VAL A 34 -2.53 -13.05 1.69
N LEU A 35 -2.80 -12.18 0.72
CA LEU A 35 -2.35 -10.79 0.72
C LEU A 35 -3.52 -9.85 1.03
N CYS A 36 -3.38 -9.07 2.10
CA CYS A 36 -4.33 -8.02 2.46
C CYS A 36 -3.76 -6.66 2.06
N LEU A 37 -4.41 -5.97 1.12
CA LEU A 37 -4.05 -4.63 0.70
C LEU A 37 -5.03 -3.61 1.27
N HIS A 38 -4.53 -2.68 2.09
CA HIS A 38 -5.33 -1.58 2.61
C HIS A 38 -5.14 -0.35 1.73
N LEU A 39 -6.21 0.09 1.07
CA LEU A 39 -6.21 1.37 0.37
C LEU A 39 -6.29 2.48 1.40
N LEU A 40 -5.25 3.33 1.46
CA LEU A 40 -5.15 4.47 2.37
C LEU A 40 -6.09 5.60 1.92
N ARG A 41 -7.41 5.41 2.10
CA ARG A 41 -8.45 6.35 1.68
C ARG A 41 -8.77 7.44 2.70
N PHE A 42 -7.95 7.63 3.72
CA PHE A 42 -8.16 8.64 4.75
C PHE A 42 -6.90 9.48 4.89
N GLU A 43 -7.05 10.79 4.77
CA GLU A 43 -5.96 11.74 4.91
C GLU A 43 -6.40 12.96 5.73
N TYR A 44 -5.42 13.74 6.18
CA TYR A 44 -5.69 14.99 6.89
C TYR A 44 -5.67 16.16 5.91
N ASP A 45 -6.77 16.90 5.83
CA ASP A 45 -6.86 18.13 5.06
C ASP A 45 -6.43 19.31 5.94
N TYR A 46 -5.23 19.82 5.70
CA TYR A 46 -4.66 20.93 6.47
C TYR A 46 -5.43 22.24 6.30
N ASN A 47 -6.11 22.45 5.17
CA ASN A 47 -6.88 23.68 4.94
C ASN A 47 -8.16 23.70 5.77
N LEU A 48 -8.83 22.55 5.84
CA LEU A 48 -10.07 22.38 6.60
C LEU A 48 -9.82 21.95 8.06
N SER A 49 -8.57 21.66 8.41
CA SER A 49 -8.16 21.14 9.72
C SER A 49 -8.99 19.93 10.17
N GLN A 50 -9.26 19.01 9.24
CA GLN A 50 -10.06 17.82 9.52
C GLN A 50 -9.57 16.62 8.69
N HIS A 51 -9.86 15.42 9.16
CA HIS A 51 -9.66 14.24 8.33
C HIS A 51 -10.74 14.18 7.24
N ARG A 52 -10.35 13.81 6.01
CA ARG A 52 -11.28 13.55 4.91
C ARG A 52 -11.08 12.16 4.31
N LYS A 53 -12.14 11.67 3.66
CA LYS A 53 -12.10 10.42 2.89
C LYS A 53 -11.80 10.73 1.43
N ILE A 54 -10.84 10.03 0.86
CA ILE A 54 -10.47 10.08 -0.56
C ILE A 54 -11.45 9.19 -1.33
N ASN A 55 -12.38 9.82 -2.05
CA ASN A 55 -13.38 9.14 -2.87
C ASN A 55 -12.99 9.07 -4.36
N ASP A 56 -11.76 9.44 -4.69
CA ASP A 56 -11.24 9.36 -6.05
C ASP A 56 -11.35 7.94 -6.59
N SER A 57 -11.64 7.87 -7.89
CA SER A 57 -11.73 6.60 -8.62
C SER A 57 -10.39 5.89 -8.58
N TYR A 58 -10.42 4.61 -8.22
CA TYR A 58 -9.26 3.74 -8.21
C TYR A 58 -9.69 2.41 -8.78
N SER A 59 -8.93 1.92 -9.75
CA SER A 59 -9.16 0.62 -10.37
C SER A 59 -8.19 -0.40 -9.78
N PHE A 60 -8.67 -1.63 -9.66
CA PHE A 60 -7.88 -2.79 -9.26
C PHE A 60 -8.25 -3.95 -10.17
N ASP A 61 -7.29 -4.83 -10.41
CA ASP A 61 -7.47 -5.97 -11.30
C ASP A 61 -7.91 -7.22 -10.52
N TYR A 62 -8.61 -8.11 -11.21
CA TYR A 62 -8.96 -9.41 -10.66
C TYR A 62 -7.72 -10.32 -10.53
N HIS A 63 -6.76 -10.19 -11.47
CA HIS A 63 -5.46 -10.86 -11.42
C HIS A 63 -4.37 -9.82 -11.14
N LEU A 64 -3.56 -10.05 -10.12
CA LEU A 64 -2.49 -9.15 -9.70
C LEU A 64 -1.16 -9.89 -9.73
N ASP A 65 -0.23 -9.44 -10.58
CA ASP A 65 1.14 -9.93 -10.60
C ASP A 65 2.05 -8.95 -9.85
N LEU A 66 2.71 -9.44 -8.81
CA LEU A 66 3.61 -8.66 -7.95
C LEU A 66 5.09 -8.99 -8.16
N SER A 67 5.42 -9.79 -9.18
CA SER A 67 6.79 -10.24 -9.44
C SER A 67 7.79 -9.09 -9.60
N GLU A 68 7.37 -7.95 -10.15
CA GLU A 68 8.22 -6.77 -10.34
C GLU A 68 8.68 -6.12 -9.02
N PHE A 69 7.97 -6.37 -7.91
CA PHE A 69 8.26 -5.76 -6.62
C PHE A 69 9.18 -6.62 -5.74
N LEU A 70 9.53 -7.83 -6.19
CA LEU A 70 10.47 -8.69 -5.49
C LEU A 70 11.92 -8.35 -5.78
N GLU A 71 12.76 -8.56 -4.77
CA GLU A 71 14.21 -8.49 -4.94
C GLU A 71 14.76 -9.59 -5.85
N ASN A 72 14.21 -10.81 -5.75
CA ASN A 72 14.58 -11.95 -6.60
C ASN A 72 13.33 -12.44 -7.39
N PRO A 73 13.41 -12.55 -8.72
CA PRO A 73 12.25 -12.85 -9.58
C PRO A 73 11.78 -14.31 -9.51
N ASP A 74 12.51 -15.20 -8.83
CA ASP A 74 12.11 -16.60 -8.63
C ASP A 74 10.96 -16.70 -7.62
N CYS A 75 9.74 -16.44 -8.10
CA CYS A 75 8.56 -16.41 -7.27
C CYS A 75 7.39 -17.16 -7.90
N SER A 76 7.16 -18.37 -7.40
CA SER A 76 5.98 -19.17 -7.75
C SER A 76 4.67 -18.64 -7.14
N LEU A 77 4.74 -17.70 -6.19
CA LEU A 77 3.60 -17.21 -5.41
C LEU A 77 3.30 -15.71 -5.63
N CYS A 78 3.80 -15.10 -6.69
CA CYS A 78 3.66 -13.66 -6.93
C CYS A 78 2.40 -13.27 -7.68
N SER A 79 1.66 -14.24 -8.20
CA SER A 79 0.39 -14.03 -8.87
C SER A 79 -0.77 -14.30 -7.92
N TYR A 80 -1.64 -13.30 -7.78
CA TYR A 80 -2.80 -13.33 -6.90
C TYR A 80 -4.10 -13.20 -7.69
N LYS A 81 -5.14 -13.83 -7.15
CA LYS A 81 -6.52 -13.60 -7.56
C LYS A 81 -7.27 -12.84 -6.47
N LEU A 82 -8.12 -11.91 -6.86
CA LEU A 82 -8.94 -11.14 -5.94
C LEU A 82 -9.97 -12.05 -5.26
N LEU A 83 -9.83 -12.20 -3.95
CA LEU A 83 -10.75 -12.98 -3.12
C LEU A 83 -11.90 -12.13 -2.56
N SER A 84 -11.58 -10.94 -2.05
CA SER A 84 -12.55 -10.13 -1.32
C SER A 84 -12.26 -8.63 -1.46
N ILE A 85 -13.33 -7.83 -1.46
CA ILE A 85 -13.30 -6.37 -1.43
C ILE A 85 -14.12 -5.90 -0.24
N LEU A 86 -13.46 -5.25 0.72
CA LEU A 86 -14.13 -4.55 1.82
C LEU A 86 -14.43 -3.11 1.39
N VAL A 87 -15.71 -2.76 1.33
CA VAL A 87 -16.20 -1.45 0.91
C VAL A 87 -16.71 -0.67 2.12
N HIS A 88 -16.25 0.57 2.25
CA HIS A 88 -16.75 1.54 3.21
C HIS A 88 -17.57 2.63 2.50
N SER A 89 -18.87 2.69 2.79
CA SER A 89 -19.76 3.77 2.38
C SER A 89 -19.97 4.74 3.53
N GLY A 90 -19.81 6.03 3.29
CA GLY A 90 -19.81 7.05 4.34
C GLY A 90 -18.52 7.87 4.35
N ASP A 91 -18.30 8.57 5.46
CA ASP A 91 -17.22 9.53 5.69
C ASP A 91 -16.26 9.06 6.80
N ASN A 92 -15.51 9.97 7.42
CA ASN A 92 -14.51 9.61 8.42
C ASN A 92 -15.11 9.31 9.80
N SER A 93 -16.31 9.81 10.07
CA SER A 93 -16.96 9.76 11.38
C SER A 93 -18.08 8.73 11.42
N SER A 94 -18.65 8.39 10.26
CA SER A 94 -19.78 7.49 10.14
C SER A 94 -19.78 6.76 8.80
N GLY A 95 -20.24 5.51 8.81
CA GLY A 95 -20.45 4.78 7.59
C GLY A 95 -20.92 3.35 7.80
N HIS A 96 -20.92 2.60 6.70
CA HIS A 96 -21.37 1.23 6.62
C HIS A 96 -20.36 0.40 5.84
N TYR A 97 -20.10 -0.80 6.34
CA TYR A 97 -19.14 -1.73 5.76
C TYR A 97 -19.87 -2.89 5.08
N VAL A 98 -19.50 -3.15 3.83
CA VAL A 98 -19.99 -4.29 3.04
C VAL A 98 -18.78 -5.03 2.49
N SER A 99 -18.82 -6.37 2.49
CA SER A 99 -17.78 -7.18 1.85
C SER A 99 -18.35 -7.91 0.64
N PHE A 100 -17.68 -7.78 -0.50
CA PHE A 100 -17.87 -8.65 -1.65
C PHE A 100 -16.82 -9.74 -1.56
N ILE A 101 -17.23 -11.00 -1.74
CA ILE A 101 -16.35 -12.17 -1.63
C ILE A 101 -16.61 -13.05 -2.84
N ASN A 102 -15.56 -13.54 -3.48
CA ASN A 102 -15.61 -14.61 -4.47
C ASN A 102 -14.95 -15.88 -3.91
N PRO A 103 -15.70 -16.77 -3.23
CA PRO A 103 -15.15 -17.98 -2.62
C PRO A 103 -14.61 -18.98 -3.65
N ALA A 104 -15.14 -18.97 -4.88
CA ALA A 104 -14.79 -19.91 -5.94
C ALA A 104 -13.53 -19.50 -6.71
N LEU A 105 -13.13 -18.23 -6.62
CA LEU A 105 -12.02 -17.62 -7.36
C LEU A 105 -12.15 -17.81 -8.89
N ASP A 106 -13.37 -17.62 -9.40
CA ASP A 106 -13.75 -17.72 -10.81
C ASP A 106 -14.01 -16.37 -11.50
N GLY A 107 -13.97 -15.26 -10.75
CA GLY A 107 -14.15 -13.91 -11.27
C GLY A 107 -15.61 -13.48 -11.47
N GLN A 108 -16.58 -14.27 -11.00
CA GLN A 108 -18.00 -13.93 -10.98
C GLN A 108 -18.46 -13.35 -9.64
#